data_AF-A0AAF3EFX3-F1
#
_entry.id   AF-A0AAF3EFX3-F1
#
_cell.length_a   1.000
_cell.length_b   1.000
_cell.length_c   1.000
_cell.angle_alpha   90.00
_cell.angle_beta   90.00
_cell.angle_gamma   90.00
#
_symmetry.space_group_name_H-M   'P 1'
#
loop_
_entity.id
_entity.type
_entity.pdbx_description
1 polymer ?
#
loop_
_entity_poly.entity_id
_entity_poly.type
_entity_poly.pdbx_seq_one_letter_code
_entity_poly.pdbx_strand_id
1 'polypeptide(L)'
;MYSRVSSRRFRRLAPLKVGRSGDVESIMRDDDLAAAEYLRWAGDDEEICENCSTGCCSSNPQSQPGKDLPPIHPLQVICCSRVGRLCIFLMIILAFYLFYLALIQSDPSRSVNGFGEVPSPKISFNASRPIEILSTLCAAYSRHEVSGDACMRLCFKDKWEVTEFYEGNKVVIVVKDGGQQAVFKSSHPFIDDFRPVASDENEDAFTDHVLDRVNDLLRLGWPSHYKRHLVETVWPSLLRTPGQPLTKADRTSLAALLQQEEYITFRVIPLSRVTPKVIGTCGHFYQTETLVAFRMKGYYMNLKGKILVHLMGTLKLFYEFLNEPLQWCDARFDNLGLSADYPKRFVIMDGDLLYTESRLNALFHQKPCASDEDCVIGDCKARCTADMVCGNRMNENLDVFCEKLVNPMFGSSWSKGNKYLAACHDSTTNFTKKLNELRLTWSWSLSEV
;
A
#
# COMPACT_ATOMS: atom_id res chain seq x y z
N MET A 1 29.07 50.50 40.79
CA MET A 1 27.61 50.49 40.92
C MET A 1 27.13 49.13 40.44
N TYR A 2 26.50 48.36 41.32
CA TYR A 2 26.11 46.95 41.18
C TYR A 2 24.94 46.76 40.20
N SER A 3 24.87 45.63 39.47
CA SER A 3 23.87 44.57 39.74
C SER A 3 23.68 43.55 38.59
N ARG A 4 24.11 42.31 38.89
CA ARG A 4 23.43 41.01 38.70
C ARG A 4 22.62 40.71 37.43
N VAL A 5 23.00 39.62 36.74
CA VAL A 5 22.07 38.62 36.22
C VAL A 5 22.51 37.21 36.67
N SER A 6 21.52 36.41 37.03
CA SER A 6 21.58 35.21 37.85
C SER A 6 21.98 33.95 37.08
N SER A 7 22.91 33.19 37.67
CA SER A 7 23.19 31.78 37.37
C SER A 7 22.10 30.87 37.93
N ARG A 8 21.52 29.99 37.11
CA ARG A 8 20.81 28.79 37.57
C ARG A 8 21.38 27.52 36.92
N ARG A 9 22.02 26.75 37.81
CA ARG A 9 22.47 25.36 37.74
C ARG A 9 21.67 24.43 36.81
N PHE A 10 22.39 23.79 35.90
CA PHE A 10 22.08 22.46 35.38
C PHE A 10 22.14 21.43 36.52
N ARG A 11 21.01 20.76 36.82
CA ARG A 11 21.00 19.54 37.63
C ARG A 11 21.31 18.35 36.71
N ARG A 12 22.40 17.65 37.04
CA ARG A 12 22.65 16.27 36.61
C ARG A 12 21.53 15.38 37.17
N LEU A 13 20.92 14.57 36.32
CA LEU A 13 20.19 13.38 36.74
C LEU A 13 21.00 12.15 36.32
N ALA A 14 21.08 11.22 37.27
CA ALA A 14 21.95 10.06 37.35
C ALA A 14 21.48 8.90 36.43
N PRO A 15 22.36 7.91 36.14
CA PRO A 15 22.02 6.78 35.29
C PRO A 15 21.15 5.77 36.05
N LEU A 16 20.06 5.32 35.43
CA LEU A 16 19.25 4.22 35.95
C LEU A 16 19.77 2.87 35.42
N LYS A 17 19.78 1.93 36.37
CA LYS A 17 20.48 0.64 36.36
C LYS A 17 19.93 -0.34 35.32
N VAL A 18 20.85 -1.07 34.71
CA VAL A 18 20.63 -2.34 34.03
C VAL A 18 20.22 -3.40 35.07
N GLY A 19 19.01 -3.94 34.91
CA GLY A 19 18.49 -5.11 35.62
C GLY A 19 18.52 -6.34 34.71
N ARG A 20 19.02 -7.44 35.25
CA ARG A 20 19.28 -8.73 34.60
C ARG A 20 18.01 -9.59 34.51
N SER A 21 17.88 -10.32 33.39
CA SER A 21 17.42 -11.73 33.27
C SER A 21 16.34 -12.24 34.23
N GLY A 22 15.15 -12.51 33.69
CA GLY A 22 14.13 -13.39 34.31
C GLY A 22 12.84 -13.49 33.48
N ASP A 23 12.57 -14.71 33.01
CA ASP A 23 11.26 -15.33 32.74
C ASP A 23 10.43 -14.90 31.50
N VAL A 24 10.52 -15.73 30.45
CA VAL A 24 9.77 -15.65 29.17
C VAL A 24 8.47 -16.49 29.20
N GLU A 25 7.95 -16.85 30.37
CA GLU A 25 6.86 -17.84 30.49
C GLU A 25 5.54 -17.35 31.11
N SER A 26 5.30 -16.03 31.16
CA SER A 26 4.05 -15.48 31.71
C SER A 26 3.20 -14.61 30.77
N ILE A 27 3.60 -14.42 29.50
CA ILE A 27 2.88 -13.57 28.52
C ILE A 27 1.97 -14.41 27.59
N MET A 28 1.53 -15.59 28.02
CA MET A 28 0.60 -16.45 27.25
C MET A 28 -0.76 -16.67 27.94
N ARG A 29 -1.14 -15.85 28.93
CA ARG A 29 -2.43 -16.02 29.64
C ARG A 29 -3.43 -14.87 29.54
N ASP A 30 -3.07 -13.74 28.94
CA ASP A 30 -4.01 -12.61 28.76
C ASP A 30 -4.66 -12.57 27.37
N ASP A 31 -4.22 -13.39 26.41
CA ASP A 31 -4.80 -13.48 25.06
C ASP A 31 -6.08 -14.33 24.98
N ASP A 32 -6.38 -15.15 25.99
CA ASP A 32 -7.56 -16.04 25.98
C ASP A 32 -8.87 -15.33 26.38
N LEU A 33 -8.81 -14.18 27.04
CA LEU A 33 -10.01 -13.43 27.45
C LEU A 33 -10.57 -12.53 26.33
N ALA A 34 -9.75 -12.09 25.38
CA ALA A 34 -10.20 -11.32 24.21
C ALA A 34 -10.75 -12.22 23.09
N ALA A 35 -10.32 -13.49 23.02
CA ALA A 35 -10.85 -14.47 22.08
C ALA A 35 -12.24 -15.00 22.46
N ALA A 36 -12.55 -15.06 23.76
CA ALA A 36 -13.82 -15.55 24.28
C ALA A 36 -15.02 -14.61 24.00
N GLU A 37 -14.78 -13.31 23.80
CA GLU A 37 -15.86 -12.34 23.52
C GLU A 37 -16.18 -12.23 22.01
N TYR A 38 -15.29 -12.69 21.12
CA TYR A 38 -15.50 -12.70 19.67
C TYR A 38 -16.20 -13.97 19.14
N LEU A 39 -16.15 -15.08 19.88
CA LEU A 39 -16.84 -16.32 19.52
C LEU A 39 -18.34 -16.33 19.85
N ARG A 40 -18.88 -15.28 20.50
CA ARG A 40 -20.32 -15.13 20.77
C ARG A 40 -21.13 -14.51 19.62
N TRP A 41 -20.50 -14.14 18.50
CA TRP A 41 -21.15 -13.52 17.34
C TRP A 41 -21.01 -14.36 16.06
N ALA A 42 -20.73 -15.65 16.19
CA ALA A 42 -20.57 -16.59 15.08
C ALA A 42 -21.33 -17.92 15.29
N GLY A 43 -22.47 -17.86 15.97
CA GLY A 43 -23.36 -19.00 16.12
C GLY A 43 -24.80 -18.50 16.21
N ASP A 44 -25.45 -18.40 15.05
CA ASP A 44 -26.90 -18.39 14.86
C ASP A 44 -27.14 -18.61 13.35
N ASP A 45 -26.97 -19.86 12.91
CA ASP A 45 -27.54 -20.36 11.65
C ASP A 45 -28.59 -21.43 12.02
N GLU A 46 -29.76 -20.95 12.44
CA GLU A 46 -30.99 -21.76 12.49
C GLU A 46 -31.97 -21.26 11.40
N GLU A 47 -32.34 -22.21 10.54
CA GLU A 47 -33.67 -22.36 9.93
C GLU A 47 -34.16 -21.35 8.86
N ILE A 48 -33.87 -21.67 7.60
CA ILE A 48 -34.79 -21.40 6.48
C ILE A 48 -35.08 -22.72 5.77
N CYS A 49 -36.15 -23.39 6.20
CA CYS A 49 -36.79 -24.49 5.47
C CYS A 49 -38.31 -24.47 5.68
N GLU A 50 -38.98 -23.42 5.21
CA GLU A 50 -40.43 -23.45 5.01
C GLU A 50 -40.77 -23.01 3.58
N ASN A 51 -40.74 -23.97 2.65
CA ASN A 51 -41.67 -23.99 1.52
C ASN A 51 -41.63 -25.36 0.82
N CYS A 52 -42.46 -26.27 1.30
CA CYS A 52 -42.96 -27.40 0.52
C CYS A 52 -44.43 -27.64 0.88
N SER A 53 -45.28 -26.69 0.48
CA SER A 53 -46.71 -26.94 0.31
C SER A 53 -46.90 -27.66 -1.04
N THR A 54 -47.01 -28.98 -1.02
CA THR A 54 -47.96 -29.77 -1.85
C THR A 54 -47.84 -31.26 -1.54
N GLY A 55 -48.82 -31.72 -0.76
CA GLY A 55 -49.36 -33.08 -0.63
C GLY A 55 -48.49 -34.29 -1.00
N CYS A 56 -47.98 -34.98 0.02
CA CYS A 56 -48.00 -36.44 0.14
C CYS A 56 -47.40 -36.83 1.50
N CYS A 57 -48.25 -36.97 2.53
CA CYS A 57 -48.14 -37.86 3.70
C CYS A 57 -49.09 -37.34 4.80
N SER A 58 -50.36 -37.67 4.67
CA SER A 58 -51.28 -37.64 5.81
C SER A 58 -51.34 -39.05 6.38
N SER A 59 -50.85 -39.24 7.61
CA SER A 59 -51.30 -40.33 8.49
C SER A 59 -50.75 -40.14 9.90
N ASN A 60 -51.62 -39.68 10.80
CA ASN A 60 -51.48 -39.79 12.25
C ASN A 60 -51.83 -41.24 12.66
N PRO A 61 -51.08 -41.94 13.53
CA PRO A 61 -51.40 -43.32 13.89
C PRO A 61 -52.20 -43.39 15.19
N GLN A 62 -53.50 -43.64 15.10
CA GLN A 62 -54.23 -44.36 16.16
C GLN A 62 -55.15 -45.43 15.57
N SER A 63 -54.87 -46.67 15.96
CA SER A 63 -55.76 -47.83 16.12
C SER A 63 -56.50 -48.41 14.89
N GLN A 64 -56.07 -49.61 14.44
CA GLN A 64 -56.76 -50.91 14.58
C GLN A 64 -56.30 -51.94 13.52
N PRO A 65 -56.37 -53.27 13.81
CA PRO A 65 -55.69 -54.31 13.05
C PRO A 65 -56.56 -54.94 11.95
N GLY A 66 -55.91 -55.40 10.88
CA GLY A 66 -56.45 -56.36 9.91
C GLY A 66 -56.98 -55.74 8.61
N LYS A 67 -56.13 -55.73 7.58
CA LYS A 67 -56.47 -55.82 6.14
C LYS A 67 -55.16 -55.90 5.33
N ASP A 68 -55.05 -56.90 4.48
CA ASP A 68 -53.93 -57.10 3.56
C ASP A 68 -53.80 -55.95 2.55
N LEU A 69 -52.58 -55.47 2.33
CA LEU A 69 -52.23 -54.43 1.32
C LEU A 69 -51.99 -55.07 -0.07
N PRO A 70 -52.35 -54.41 -1.19
CA PRO A 70 -51.96 -54.84 -2.54
C PRO A 70 -50.49 -54.48 -2.85
N PRO A 71 -49.84 -55.11 -3.84
CA PRO A 71 -48.41 -54.92 -4.09
C PRO A 71 -48.11 -53.55 -4.70
N ILE A 72 -47.11 -52.85 -4.15
CA ILE A 72 -46.60 -51.58 -4.65
C ILE A 72 -45.63 -51.84 -5.81
N HIS A 73 -45.82 -51.14 -6.93
CA HIS A 73 -44.97 -51.22 -8.13
C HIS A 73 -43.55 -50.68 -7.87
N PRO A 74 -42.47 -51.32 -8.39
CA PRO A 74 -41.07 -50.99 -8.07
C PRO A 74 -40.60 -49.60 -8.51
N LEU A 75 -41.35 -48.88 -9.37
CA LEU A 75 -41.02 -47.52 -9.82
C LEU A 75 -41.33 -46.42 -8.78
N GLN A 76 -42.19 -46.68 -7.79
CA GLN A 76 -42.50 -45.69 -6.75
C GLN A 76 -41.47 -45.66 -5.59
N VAL A 77 -40.63 -46.69 -5.46
CA VAL A 77 -39.60 -46.76 -4.40
C VAL A 77 -38.37 -45.91 -4.76
N ILE A 78 -38.08 -45.73 -6.05
CA ILE A 78 -36.89 -45.00 -6.53
C ILE A 78 -37.08 -43.47 -6.39
N CYS A 79 -38.29 -42.94 -6.62
CA CYS A 79 -38.55 -41.50 -6.55
C CYS A 79 -38.66 -40.93 -5.12
N CYS A 80 -38.87 -41.76 -4.10
CA CYS A 80 -39.06 -41.29 -2.72
C CYS A 80 -37.80 -41.41 -1.85
N SER A 81 -36.75 -42.12 -2.28
CA SER A 81 -35.50 -42.27 -1.53
C SER A 81 -34.53 -41.10 -1.77
N ARG A 82 -33.83 -40.64 -0.71
CA ARG A 82 -32.79 -39.59 -0.81
C ARG A 82 -31.68 -39.97 -1.81
N VAL A 83 -31.36 -41.25 -1.92
CA VAL A 83 -30.35 -41.78 -2.84
C VAL A 83 -30.83 -41.69 -4.29
N GLY A 84 -32.11 -41.99 -4.55
CA GLY A 84 -32.70 -41.87 -5.88
C GLY A 84 -32.73 -40.43 -6.40
N ARG A 85 -33.06 -39.47 -5.53
CA ARG A 85 -33.03 -38.04 -5.87
C ARG A 85 -31.61 -37.54 -6.17
N LEU A 86 -30.60 -38.00 -5.43
CA LEU A 86 -29.19 -37.70 -5.69
C LEU A 86 -28.71 -38.27 -7.03
N CYS A 87 -29.08 -39.50 -7.37
CA CYS A 87 -28.74 -40.09 -8.66
C CYS A 87 -29.40 -39.34 -9.83
N ILE A 88 -30.66 -38.94 -9.71
CA ILE A 88 -31.35 -38.14 -10.73
C ILE A 88 -30.67 -36.78 -10.91
N PHE A 89 -30.30 -36.11 -9.81
CA PHE A 89 -29.62 -34.82 -9.86
C PHE A 89 -28.24 -34.91 -10.54
N LEU A 90 -27.46 -35.96 -10.24
CA LEU A 90 -26.17 -36.21 -10.89
C LEU A 90 -26.33 -36.50 -12.38
N MET A 91 -27.36 -37.26 -12.78
CA MET A 91 -27.65 -37.53 -14.19
C MET A 91 -28.05 -36.27 -14.95
N ILE A 92 -28.79 -35.35 -14.32
CA ILE A 92 -29.13 -34.04 -14.90
C ILE A 92 -27.89 -33.18 -15.08
N ILE A 93 -27.00 -33.11 -14.09
CA ILE A 93 -25.73 -32.37 -14.20
C ILE A 93 -24.88 -32.94 -15.34
N LEU A 94 -24.78 -34.27 -15.44
CA LEU A 94 -24.04 -34.92 -16.49
C LEU A 94 -24.63 -34.62 -17.87
N ALA A 95 -25.96 -34.61 -18.00
CA ALA A 95 -26.65 -34.26 -19.23
C ALA A 95 -26.41 -32.79 -19.62
N PHE A 96 -26.45 -31.85 -18.67
CA PHE A 96 -26.12 -30.44 -18.92
C PHE A 96 -24.66 -30.26 -19.31
N TYR A 97 -23.73 -31.00 -18.69
CA TYR A 97 -22.32 -30.96 -19.04
C TYR A 97 -22.06 -31.49 -20.46
N LEU A 98 -22.70 -32.60 -20.83
CA LEU A 98 -22.60 -33.16 -22.19
C LEU A 98 -23.25 -32.24 -23.23
N PHE A 99 -24.37 -31.60 -22.89
CA PHE A 99 -25.01 -30.60 -23.75
C PHE A 99 -24.15 -29.34 -23.91
N TYR A 100 -23.50 -28.88 -22.83
CA TYR A 100 -22.54 -27.77 -22.87
C TYR A 100 -21.33 -28.08 -23.75
N LEU A 101 -20.77 -29.30 -23.65
CA LEU A 101 -19.67 -29.74 -24.52
C LEU A 101 -20.10 -29.83 -26.00
N ALA A 102 -21.33 -30.26 -26.27
CA ALA A 102 -21.89 -30.31 -27.62
C ALA A 102 -22.07 -28.89 -28.22
N LEU A 103 -22.48 -27.91 -27.42
CA LEU A 103 -22.62 -26.52 -27.87
C LEU A 103 -21.29 -25.83 -28.18
N ILE A 104 -20.19 -26.22 -27.51
CA ILE A 104 -18.86 -25.64 -27.77
C ILE A 104 -18.22 -26.21 -29.04
N GLN A 105 -18.56 -27.43 -29.45
CA GLN A 105 -18.01 -28.04 -30.67
C GLN A 105 -18.68 -27.57 -31.97
N SER A 106 -19.81 -26.85 -31.91
CA SER A 106 -20.59 -26.47 -33.10
C SER A 106 -20.37 -25.05 -33.64
N ASP A 107 -19.43 -24.26 -33.11
CA ASP A 107 -19.27 -22.85 -33.50
C ASP A 107 -17.81 -22.49 -33.87
N PRO A 108 -17.43 -22.42 -35.17
CA PRO A 108 -16.06 -22.07 -35.60
C PRO A 108 -15.73 -20.58 -35.51
N SER A 109 -16.57 -19.74 -34.92
CA SER A 109 -16.41 -18.28 -35.04
C SER A 109 -16.99 -17.53 -33.84
N ARG A 110 -16.28 -17.56 -32.70
CA ARG A 110 -16.46 -16.53 -31.66
C ARG A 110 -15.16 -16.24 -30.90
N SER A 111 -14.62 -15.06 -31.18
CA SER A 111 -13.57 -14.40 -30.41
C SER A 111 -14.02 -14.16 -28.97
N VAL A 112 -13.34 -14.79 -28.01
CA VAL A 112 -13.49 -14.54 -26.58
C VAL A 112 -12.64 -13.33 -26.22
N ASN A 113 -13.28 -12.20 -25.93
CA ASN A 113 -12.65 -11.08 -25.25
C ASN A 113 -12.67 -11.32 -23.73
N GLY A 114 -11.48 -11.29 -23.13
CA GLY A 114 -11.21 -10.66 -21.84
C GLY A 114 -11.70 -11.37 -20.57
N PHE A 115 -10.85 -12.22 -19.98
CA PHE A 115 -10.37 -12.16 -18.59
C PHE A 115 -9.50 -13.39 -18.38
N GLY A 116 -8.26 -13.26 -18.84
CA GLY A 116 -7.25 -14.29 -18.85
C GLY A 116 -6.00 -13.66 -19.42
N GLU A 117 -5.40 -12.73 -18.68
CA GLU A 117 -3.97 -12.48 -18.86
C GLU A 117 -3.26 -13.78 -18.49
N VAL A 118 -2.99 -14.56 -19.53
CA VAL A 118 -1.84 -15.45 -19.61
C VAL A 118 -0.67 -14.69 -18.98
N PRO A 119 0.13 -15.30 -18.08
CA PRO A 119 1.31 -14.64 -17.56
C PRO A 119 2.11 -14.14 -18.75
N SER A 120 2.29 -12.83 -18.84
CA SER A 120 3.17 -12.21 -19.82
C SER A 120 4.44 -13.06 -19.87
N PRO A 121 4.89 -13.49 -21.06
CA PRO A 121 6.10 -14.29 -21.15
C PRO A 121 7.18 -13.51 -20.37
N LYS A 122 7.84 -14.17 -19.42
CA LYS A 122 9.00 -13.61 -18.72
C LYS A 122 9.89 -13.05 -19.83
N ILE A 123 9.87 -11.73 -19.99
CA ILE A 123 10.72 -11.04 -20.94
C ILE A 123 12.11 -11.51 -20.58
N SER A 124 12.81 -12.09 -21.56
CA SER A 124 14.18 -12.56 -21.37
C SER A 124 14.96 -11.43 -20.71
N PHE A 125 15.28 -11.61 -19.43
CA PHE A 125 15.97 -10.63 -18.63
C PHE A 125 17.30 -10.33 -19.31
N ASN A 126 17.42 -9.14 -19.91
CA ASN A 126 18.71 -8.73 -20.44
C ASN A 126 19.57 -8.28 -19.26
N ALA A 127 20.26 -9.24 -18.64
CA ALA A 127 21.12 -9.01 -17.49
C ALA A 127 22.15 -7.91 -17.73
N SER A 128 22.49 -7.60 -18.98
CA SER A 128 23.49 -6.58 -19.31
C SER A 128 23.07 -5.18 -18.88
N ARG A 129 21.78 -4.82 -19.00
CA ARG A 129 21.30 -3.44 -18.77
C ARG A 129 21.42 -2.98 -17.31
N PRO A 130 20.89 -3.70 -16.30
CA PRO A 130 21.09 -3.30 -14.91
C PRO A 130 22.57 -3.35 -14.49
N ILE A 131 23.36 -4.28 -15.03
CA ILE A 131 24.80 -4.37 -14.77
C ILE A 131 25.52 -3.12 -15.31
N GLU A 132 25.22 -2.67 -16.52
CA GLU A 132 25.77 -1.44 -17.12
C GLU A 132 25.49 -0.20 -16.25
N ILE A 133 24.24 -0.06 -15.79
CA ILE A 133 23.80 1.04 -14.92
C ILE A 133 24.61 1.03 -13.61
N LEU A 134 24.67 -0.11 -12.93
CA LEU A 134 25.41 -0.26 -11.66
C LEU A 134 26.93 -0.08 -11.85
N SER A 135 27.50 -0.62 -12.93
CA SER A 135 28.92 -0.43 -13.26
C SER A 135 29.27 1.03 -13.48
N THR A 136 28.42 1.77 -14.19
CA THR A 136 28.63 3.21 -14.42
C THR A 136 28.56 3.99 -13.11
N LEU A 137 27.57 3.70 -12.25
CA LEU A 137 27.44 4.31 -10.92
C LEU A 137 28.66 4.03 -10.04
N CYS A 138 29.10 2.77 -9.97
CA CYS A 138 30.24 2.37 -9.14
C CYS A 138 31.57 2.91 -9.69
N ALA A 139 31.71 3.04 -11.01
CA ALA A 139 32.84 3.74 -11.61
C ALA A 139 32.88 5.23 -11.20
N ALA A 140 31.73 5.94 -11.23
CA ALA A 140 31.65 7.33 -10.75
C ALA A 140 31.97 7.44 -9.25
N TYR A 141 31.50 6.50 -8.44
CA TYR A 141 31.82 6.44 -7.01
C TYR A 141 33.33 6.23 -6.78
N SER A 142 33.96 5.33 -7.53
CA SER A 142 35.42 5.09 -7.42
C SER A 142 36.27 6.30 -7.80
N ARG A 143 35.75 7.18 -8.68
CA ARG A 143 36.38 8.46 -9.05
C ARG A 143 36.04 9.61 -8.09
N HIS A 144 35.29 9.36 -7.02
CA HIS A 144 34.80 10.37 -6.08
C HIS A 144 33.94 11.47 -6.74
N GLU A 145 33.22 11.13 -7.81
CA GLU A 145 32.27 12.02 -8.48
C GLU A 145 30.88 11.99 -7.81
N VAL A 146 30.54 10.86 -7.21
CA VAL A 146 29.32 10.65 -6.44
C VAL A 146 29.64 10.04 -5.08
N SER A 147 28.71 10.12 -4.14
CA SER A 147 28.83 9.58 -2.80
C SER A 147 27.48 9.04 -2.31
N GLY A 148 27.47 8.47 -1.12
CA GLY A 148 26.30 7.87 -0.52
C GLY A 148 26.68 6.76 0.43
N ASP A 149 25.85 6.54 1.44
CA ASP A 149 26.16 5.63 2.52
C ASP A 149 25.93 4.15 2.19
N ALA A 150 25.21 3.87 1.09
CA ALA A 150 25.06 2.54 0.51
C ALA A 150 26.10 2.22 -0.56
N CYS A 151 26.84 3.22 -1.09
CA CYS A 151 27.79 3.01 -2.19
C CYS A 151 28.87 1.99 -1.87
N MET A 152 29.46 2.06 -0.67
CA MET A 152 30.51 1.12 -0.28
C MET A 152 30.01 -0.33 -0.34
N ARG A 153 28.79 -0.59 0.14
CA ARG A 153 28.19 -1.94 0.11
C ARG A 153 27.82 -2.36 -1.31
N LEU A 154 27.22 -1.46 -2.09
CA LEU A 154 26.78 -1.73 -3.46
C LEU A 154 27.97 -2.00 -4.41
N CYS A 155 29.05 -1.23 -4.27
CA CYS A 155 30.19 -1.23 -5.19
C CYS A 155 31.39 -2.06 -4.69
N PHE A 156 31.30 -2.75 -3.54
CA PHE A 156 32.45 -3.45 -2.96
C PHE A 156 33.04 -4.54 -3.87
N LYS A 157 32.19 -5.28 -4.59
CA LYS A 157 32.60 -6.45 -5.40
C LYS A 157 32.42 -6.27 -6.90
N ASP A 158 31.72 -5.22 -7.34
CA ASP A 158 31.26 -5.02 -8.72
C ASP A 158 30.64 -6.29 -9.35
N LYS A 159 29.93 -7.05 -8.52
CA LYS A 159 29.25 -8.29 -8.89
C LYS A 159 27.89 -8.30 -8.20
N TRP A 160 26.85 -8.19 -9.01
CA TRP A 160 25.47 -8.07 -8.53
C TRP A 160 24.65 -9.28 -8.97
N GLU A 161 24.01 -9.94 -8.01
CA GLU A 161 22.94 -10.90 -8.28
C GLU A 161 21.64 -10.09 -8.42
N VAL A 162 21.36 -9.60 -9.63
CA VAL A 162 20.13 -8.86 -9.93
C VAL A 162 18.97 -9.84 -10.04
N THR A 163 17.97 -9.66 -9.19
CA THR A 163 16.79 -10.52 -9.09
C THR A 163 15.58 -9.94 -9.82
N GLU A 164 15.44 -8.61 -9.80
CA GLU A 164 14.38 -7.89 -10.51
C GLU A 164 14.94 -6.59 -11.09
N PHE A 165 14.41 -6.19 -12.24
CA PHE A 165 14.75 -4.95 -12.93
C PHE A 165 13.51 -4.38 -13.61
N TYR A 166 13.30 -3.08 -13.45
CA TYR A 166 12.27 -2.31 -14.14
C TYR A 166 12.88 -0.99 -14.61
N GLU A 167 12.62 -0.62 -15.87
CA GLU A 167 13.01 0.65 -16.48
C GLU A 167 11.80 1.15 -17.27
N GLY A 168 11.22 2.26 -16.82
CA GLY A 168 10.02 2.87 -17.39
C GLY A 168 9.94 4.35 -17.00
N ASN A 169 8.92 4.73 -16.22
CA ASN A 169 8.85 6.04 -15.56
C ASN A 169 9.94 6.22 -14.48
N LYS A 170 10.50 5.12 -14.00
CA LYS A 170 11.64 5.06 -13.08
C LYS A 170 12.45 3.80 -13.32
N VAL A 171 13.64 3.78 -12.76
CA VAL A 171 14.56 2.65 -12.72
C VAL A 171 14.49 2.01 -11.33
N VAL A 172 14.18 0.72 -11.29
CA VAL A 172 14.20 -0.09 -10.05
C VAL A 172 15.10 -1.29 -10.28
N ILE A 173 16.12 -1.45 -9.44
CA ILE A 173 17.07 -2.56 -9.47
C ILE A 173 17.03 -3.27 -8.12
N VAL A 174 16.66 -4.55 -8.12
CA VAL A 174 16.65 -5.37 -6.90
C VAL A 174 17.84 -6.32 -6.94
N VAL A 175 18.82 -6.08 -6.07
CA VAL A 175 20.00 -6.93 -5.93
C VAL A 175 19.90 -7.79 -4.68
N LYS A 176 20.40 -9.01 -4.77
CA LYS A 176 20.52 -9.90 -3.61
C LYS A 176 21.93 -9.78 -3.03
N ASP A 177 22.00 -9.59 -1.72
CA ASP A 177 23.25 -9.47 -1.00
C ASP A 177 23.16 -10.18 0.35
N GLY A 178 23.98 -11.23 0.52
CA GLY A 178 24.04 -12.00 1.77
C GLY A 178 22.71 -12.66 2.18
N GLY A 179 21.81 -12.94 1.23
CA GLY A 179 20.48 -13.50 1.49
C GLY A 179 19.39 -12.46 1.76
N GLN A 180 19.73 -11.17 1.84
CA GLN A 180 18.77 -10.07 1.88
C GLN A 180 18.61 -9.46 0.47
N GLN A 181 17.46 -8.85 0.21
CA GLN A 181 17.26 -8.04 -0.99
C GLN A 181 17.58 -6.58 -0.68
N ALA A 182 18.11 -5.85 -1.65
CA ALA A 182 18.29 -4.42 -1.61
C ALA A 182 17.62 -3.82 -2.86
N VAL A 183 16.67 -2.92 -2.63
CA VAL A 183 15.87 -2.28 -3.68
C VAL A 183 16.44 -0.88 -3.90
N PHE A 184 17.06 -0.66 -5.06
CA PHE A 184 17.56 0.63 -5.49
C PHE A 184 16.61 1.25 -6.50
N LYS A 185 16.28 2.52 -6.30
CA LYS A 185 15.37 3.28 -7.15
C LYS A 185 16.00 4.58 -7.62
N SER A 186 15.69 4.99 -8.86
CA SER A 186 15.98 6.31 -9.38
C SER A 186 15.02 6.70 -10.50
N SER A 187 14.76 7.98 -10.75
CA SER A 187 13.94 8.41 -11.90
C SER A 187 14.66 8.22 -13.24
N HIS A 188 16.00 8.23 -13.25
CA HIS A 188 16.82 8.07 -14.46
C HIS A 188 17.92 7.03 -14.24
N PRO A 189 18.39 6.35 -15.30
CA PRO A 189 19.41 5.32 -15.18
C PRO A 189 20.78 5.90 -14.81
N PHE A 190 21.15 7.09 -15.31
CA PHE A 190 22.49 7.64 -15.11
C PHE A 190 22.47 8.97 -14.34
N ILE A 191 23.56 9.27 -13.64
CA ILE A 191 23.72 10.52 -12.88
C ILE A 191 23.71 11.74 -13.79
N ASP A 192 24.24 11.60 -15.01
CA ASP A 192 24.34 12.68 -16.00
C ASP A 192 23.00 13.04 -16.64
N ASP A 193 21.96 12.23 -16.42
CA ASP A 193 20.59 12.53 -16.86
C ASP A 193 19.92 13.60 -15.95
N PHE A 194 20.51 13.87 -14.78
CA PHE A 194 20.04 14.91 -13.86
C PHE A 194 20.72 16.24 -14.14
N ARG A 195 20.04 17.34 -13.78
CA ARG A 195 20.65 18.67 -13.86
C ARG A 195 21.85 18.74 -12.93
N PRO A 196 23.03 19.15 -13.41
CA PRO A 196 24.23 19.23 -12.61
C PRO A 196 24.17 20.42 -11.64
N VAL A 197 24.88 20.29 -10.52
CA VAL A 197 25.12 21.39 -9.57
C VAL A 197 26.13 22.36 -10.19
N ALA A 198 25.90 23.67 -10.00
CA ALA A 198 26.87 24.68 -10.42
C ALA A 198 28.20 24.48 -9.68
N SER A 199 29.31 24.43 -10.43
CA SER A 199 30.62 24.03 -9.89
C SER A 199 31.19 24.99 -8.82
N ASP A 200 30.73 26.22 -8.84
CA ASP A 200 31.18 27.36 -8.01
C ASP A 200 30.17 27.74 -6.92
N GLU A 201 29.06 27.01 -6.81
CA GLU A 201 28.06 27.24 -5.79
C GLU A 201 28.67 27.03 -4.39
N ASN A 202 28.44 27.97 -3.48
CA ASN A 202 28.86 27.82 -2.10
C ASN A 202 27.89 26.87 -1.33
N GLU A 203 28.34 26.29 -0.22
CA GLU A 203 27.53 25.31 0.52
C GLU A 203 26.25 25.93 1.10
N ASP A 204 26.28 27.18 1.53
CA ASP A 204 25.12 27.83 2.14
C ASP A 204 23.98 28.02 1.13
N ALA A 205 24.30 28.53 -0.06
CA ALA A 205 23.39 28.64 -1.20
C ALA A 205 22.83 27.27 -1.60
N PHE A 206 23.69 26.24 -1.67
CA PHE A 206 23.24 24.88 -1.97
C PHE A 206 22.22 24.39 -0.94
N THR A 207 22.47 24.60 0.35
CA THR A 207 21.52 24.22 1.40
C THR A 207 20.23 25.04 1.37
N ASP A 208 20.27 26.31 0.93
CA ASP A 208 19.06 27.11 0.70
C ASP A 208 18.24 26.52 -0.45
N HIS A 209 18.87 26.09 -1.54
CA HIS A 209 18.18 25.38 -2.61
C HIS A 209 17.57 24.04 -2.15
N VAL A 210 18.22 23.33 -1.23
CA VAL A 210 17.61 22.13 -0.60
C VAL A 210 16.32 22.51 0.13
N LEU A 211 16.36 23.57 0.93
CA LEU A 211 15.20 24.05 1.68
C LEU A 211 14.07 24.46 0.74
N ASP A 212 14.37 25.28 -0.28
CA ASP A 212 13.40 25.75 -1.26
C ASP A 212 12.76 24.58 -2.01
N ARG A 213 13.58 23.62 -2.47
CA ARG A 213 13.08 22.45 -3.20
C ARG A 213 12.12 21.60 -2.37
N VAL A 214 12.44 21.36 -1.09
CA VAL A 214 11.56 20.60 -0.19
C VAL A 214 10.27 21.38 0.11
N ASN A 215 10.37 22.68 0.36
CA ASN A 215 9.21 23.53 0.63
C ASN A 215 8.29 23.68 -0.59
N ASP A 216 8.85 23.80 -1.79
CA ASP A 216 8.08 23.86 -3.04
C ASP A 216 7.31 22.57 -3.32
N LEU A 217 7.94 21.42 -3.00
CA LEU A 217 7.36 20.12 -3.22
C LEU A 217 6.30 19.78 -2.15
N LEU A 218 6.64 19.89 -0.87
CA LEU A 218 5.76 19.40 0.20
C LEU A 218 4.87 20.50 0.79
N ARG A 219 5.23 21.77 0.61
CA ARG A 219 4.49 22.93 1.14
C ARG A 219 4.26 22.89 2.67
N LEU A 220 5.15 22.22 3.40
CA LEU A 220 5.09 22.10 4.86
C LEU A 220 5.64 23.33 5.60
N GLY A 221 6.25 24.29 4.88
CA GLY A 221 6.73 25.54 5.46
C GLY A 221 7.90 25.36 6.43
N TRP A 222 8.87 24.53 6.07
CA TRP A 222 10.05 24.27 6.90
C TRP A 222 10.80 25.58 7.20
N PRO A 223 11.01 25.93 8.49
CA PRO A 223 11.66 27.18 8.84
C PRO A 223 13.15 27.17 8.47
N SER A 224 13.67 28.29 7.97
CA SER A 224 15.08 28.42 7.57
C SER A 224 16.08 28.13 8.70
N HIS A 225 15.72 28.39 9.97
CA HIS A 225 16.58 28.07 11.12
C HIS A 225 16.72 26.56 11.40
N TYR A 226 15.82 25.73 10.85
CA TYR A 226 15.93 24.26 10.88
C TYR A 226 16.51 23.67 9.58
N LYS A 227 17.07 24.50 8.69
CA LYS A 227 17.70 24.08 7.42
C LYS A 227 18.70 22.95 7.62
N ARG A 228 19.54 23.03 8.65
CA ARG A 228 20.52 21.96 8.95
C ARG A 228 19.86 20.61 9.21
N HIS A 229 18.83 20.57 10.06
CA HIS A 229 18.11 19.34 10.37
C HIS A 229 17.42 18.78 9.12
N LEU A 230 16.89 19.65 8.26
CA LEU A 230 16.30 19.24 7.00
C LEU A 230 17.36 18.57 6.09
N VAL A 231 18.52 19.20 5.93
CA VAL A 231 19.65 18.63 5.16
C VAL A 231 20.08 17.28 5.74
N GLU A 232 20.18 17.15 7.07
CA GLU A 232 20.48 15.88 7.74
C GLU A 232 19.38 14.81 7.50
N THR A 233 18.11 15.24 7.35
CA THR A 233 16.98 14.35 7.03
C THR A 233 17.04 13.84 5.59
N VAL A 234 17.31 14.73 4.63
CA VAL A 234 17.40 14.36 3.20
C VAL A 234 18.80 13.84 2.81
N TRP A 235 19.81 13.93 3.67
CA TRP A 235 21.15 13.40 3.44
C TRP A 235 21.81 12.88 4.73
N PRO A 236 21.37 11.72 5.26
CA PRO A 236 21.86 11.20 6.55
C PRO A 236 23.34 10.83 6.59
N SER A 237 24.01 10.73 5.44
CA SER A 237 25.48 10.61 5.40
C SER A 237 26.15 11.71 6.23
N LEU A 238 25.55 12.90 6.32
CA LEU A 238 26.04 14.02 7.12
C LEU A 238 26.04 13.74 8.64
N LEU A 239 25.12 12.89 9.12
CA LEU A 239 25.08 12.47 10.53
C LEU A 239 26.29 11.59 10.90
N ARG A 240 26.92 10.94 9.92
CA ARG A 240 28.13 10.11 10.11
C ARG A 240 29.42 10.94 10.09
N THR A 241 29.37 12.15 9.56
CA THR A 241 30.48 13.10 9.52
C THR A 241 30.11 14.43 10.17
N PRO A 242 29.79 14.46 11.49
CA PRO A 242 29.32 15.68 12.14
C PRO A 242 30.35 16.80 12.04
N GLY A 243 29.91 17.96 11.57
CA GLY A 243 30.74 19.16 11.46
C GLY A 243 31.65 19.22 10.23
N GLN A 244 31.65 18.19 9.38
CA GLN A 244 32.28 18.27 8.06
C GLN A 244 31.33 18.94 7.06
N PRO A 245 31.85 19.78 6.15
CA PRO A 245 31.07 20.36 5.06
C PRO A 245 30.69 19.30 4.03
N LEU A 246 29.63 19.56 3.26
CA LEU A 246 29.25 18.70 2.12
C LEU A 246 30.34 18.73 1.04
N THR A 247 30.85 17.56 0.67
CA THR A 247 31.83 17.44 -0.42
C THR A 247 31.17 17.73 -1.77
N LYS A 248 31.98 17.92 -2.84
CA LYS A 248 31.43 18.04 -4.21
C LYS A 248 30.57 16.82 -4.58
N ALA A 249 31.04 15.62 -4.26
CA ALA A 249 30.33 14.37 -4.51
C ALA A 249 28.99 14.30 -3.75
N ASP A 250 28.95 14.78 -2.51
CA ASP A 250 27.71 14.85 -1.72
C ASP A 250 26.70 15.79 -2.37
N ARG A 251 27.14 16.98 -2.79
CA ARG A 251 26.27 17.96 -3.45
C ARG A 251 25.75 17.44 -4.78
N THR A 252 26.60 16.84 -5.61
CA THR A 252 26.20 16.19 -6.86
C THR A 252 25.14 15.11 -6.64
N SER A 253 25.37 14.21 -5.69
CA SER A 253 24.46 13.10 -5.40
C SER A 253 23.13 13.59 -4.80
N LEU A 254 23.20 14.49 -3.81
CA LEU A 254 22.01 15.05 -3.19
C LEU A 254 21.17 15.88 -4.18
N ALA A 255 21.80 16.67 -5.05
CA ALA A 255 21.06 17.43 -6.06
C ALA A 255 20.30 16.55 -7.05
N ALA A 256 20.89 15.41 -7.45
CA ALA A 256 20.20 14.43 -8.30
C ALA A 256 19.03 13.78 -7.56
N LEU A 257 19.18 13.48 -6.26
CA LEU A 257 18.09 12.94 -5.44
C LEU A 257 16.97 13.96 -5.19
N LEU A 258 17.27 15.24 -5.02
CA LEU A 258 16.27 16.31 -4.82
C LEU A 258 15.47 16.65 -6.09
N GLN A 259 15.92 16.20 -7.25
CA GLN A 259 15.12 16.25 -8.48
C GLN A 259 14.04 15.16 -8.50
N GLN A 260 14.10 14.17 -7.61
CA GLN A 260 13.17 13.05 -7.54
C GLN A 260 12.14 13.27 -6.43
N GLU A 261 10.88 13.47 -6.82
CA GLU A 261 9.81 13.82 -5.87
C GLU A 261 9.50 12.66 -4.89
N GLU A 262 9.52 11.40 -5.36
CA GLU A 262 9.37 10.21 -4.51
C GLU A 262 10.44 10.16 -3.41
N TYR A 263 11.69 10.50 -3.73
CA TYR A 263 12.78 10.52 -2.75
C TYR A 263 12.52 11.51 -1.61
N ILE A 264 12.23 12.77 -1.95
CA ILE A 264 11.97 13.80 -0.95
C ILE A 264 10.78 13.39 -0.08
N THR A 265 9.71 12.90 -0.70
CA THR A 265 8.52 12.41 -0.01
C THR A 265 8.90 11.30 0.99
N PHE A 266 9.58 10.24 0.54
CA PHE A 266 9.94 9.13 1.43
C PHE A 266 10.94 9.53 2.54
N ARG A 267 11.79 10.54 2.34
CA ARG A 267 12.69 11.06 3.38
C ARG A 267 12.00 11.92 4.41
N VAL A 268 11.10 12.80 3.98
CA VAL A 268 10.57 13.86 4.85
C VAL A 268 9.29 13.44 5.56
N ILE A 269 8.47 12.57 4.97
CA ILE A 269 7.21 12.11 5.58
C ILE A 269 7.18 10.67 6.13
N PRO A 270 8.29 10.03 6.59
CA PRO A 270 8.23 8.65 7.09
C PRO A 270 7.43 8.51 8.39
N LEU A 271 7.24 9.59 9.14
CA LEU A 271 6.37 9.61 10.33
C LEU A 271 4.90 9.31 10.03
N SER A 272 4.50 9.42 8.75
CA SER A 272 3.17 9.04 8.27
C SER A 272 2.92 7.54 8.37
N ARG A 273 4.01 6.74 8.41
CA ARG A 273 3.99 5.26 8.42
C ARG A 273 3.27 4.64 7.23
N VAL A 274 3.07 5.42 6.16
CA VAL A 274 2.48 4.97 4.89
C VAL A 274 3.48 5.01 3.76
N THR A 275 4.67 5.56 3.96
CA THR A 275 5.78 5.55 3.00
C THR A 275 6.88 4.58 3.44
N PRO A 276 7.67 4.01 2.51
CA PRO A 276 8.79 3.17 2.83
C PRO A 276 9.92 4.00 3.43
N LYS A 277 10.66 3.43 4.38
CA LYS A 277 11.90 4.04 4.88
C LYS A 277 12.97 4.00 3.79
N VAL A 278 13.60 5.14 3.52
CA VAL A 278 14.86 5.18 2.76
C VAL A 278 16.01 4.85 3.71
N ILE A 279 16.67 3.72 3.48
CA ILE A 279 17.72 3.18 4.36
C ILE A 279 19.14 3.49 3.88
N GLY A 280 19.29 3.98 2.65
CA GLY A 280 20.59 4.44 2.15
C GLY A 280 20.51 5.11 0.78
N THR A 281 21.63 5.65 0.33
CA THR A 281 21.77 6.29 -1.00
C THR A 281 23.11 5.92 -1.65
N CYS A 282 23.14 5.97 -2.98
CA CYS A 282 24.37 5.94 -3.74
C CYS A 282 24.23 6.73 -5.05
N GLY A 283 24.89 7.89 -5.15
CA GLY A 283 24.69 8.81 -6.26
C GLY A 283 23.23 9.24 -6.36
N HIS A 284 22.64 9.09 -7.54
CA HIS A 284 21.23 9.35 -7.83
C HIS A 284 20.27 8.23 -7.40
N PHE A 285 20.79 7.09 -6.96
CA PHE A 285 19.96 6.00 -6.46
C PHE A 285 19.71 6.14 -4.96
N TYR A 286 18.48 5.87 -4.55
CA TYR A 286 18.13 5.67 -3.14
C TYR A 286 17.66 4.25 -2.90
N GLN A 287 17.99 3.73 -1.72
CA GLN A 287 17.64 2.40 -1.28
C GLN A 287 16.49 2.47 -0.29
N THR A 288 15.39 1.76 -0.55
CA THR A 288 14.28 1.62 0.41
C THR A 288 14.43 0.36 1.24
N GLU A 289 13.72 0.29 2.36
CA GLU A 289 13.45 -0.98 3.04
C GLU A 289 12.83 -1.98 2.04
N THR A 290 13.07 -3.27 2.27
CA THR A 290 12.47 -4.32 1.45
C THR A 290 11.02 -4.49 1.85
N LEU A 291 10.12 -4.33 0.90
CA LEU A 291 8.69 -4.54 1.07
C LEU A 291 8.25 -5.77 0.29
N VAL A 292 7.30 -6.52 0.83
CA VAL A 292 6.63 -7.57 0.08
C VAL A 292 5.53 -6.92 -0.75
N ALA A 293 5.74 -6.85 -2.06
CA ALA A 293 4.74 -6.30 -2.98
C ALA A 293 3.40 -7.04 -2.85
N PHE A 294 2.35 -6.27 -2.60
CA PHE A 294 1.01 -6.81 -2.45
C PHE A 294 0.32 -6.86 -3.81
N ARG A 295 0.06 -8.07 -4.31
CA ARG A 295 -0.71 -8.27 -5.54
C ARG A 295 -1.97 -9.04 -5.22
N MET A 296 -3.12 -8.50 -5.58
CA MET A 296 -4.38 -9.21 -5.38
C MET A 296 -4.43 -10.46 -6.26
N LYS A 297 -4.69 -11.61 -5.62
CA LYS A 297 -4.77 -12.93 -6.25
C LYS A 297 -6.06 -13.59 -5.79
N GLY A 298 -6.62 -14.49 -6.60
CA GLY A 298 -7.94 -15.08 -6.34
C GLY A 298 -8.08 -15.74 -4.96
N TYR A 299 -7.02 -16.35 -4.43
CA TYR A 299 -7.05 -16.97 -3.10
C TYR A 299 -7.12 -15.98 -1.94
N TYR A 300 -6.83 -14.69 -2.16
CA TYR A 300 -7.01 -13.64 -1.15
C TYR A 300 -8.46 -13.24 -0.93
N MET A 301 -9.41 -13.72 -1.75
CA MET A 301 -10.84 -13.45 -1.56
C MET A 301 -11.36 -13.96 -0.21
N ASN A 302 -10.77 -15.02 0.33
CA ASN A 302 -11.09 -15.53 1.67
C ASN A 302 -10.57 -14.61 2.79
N LEU A 303 -9.64 -13.70 2.48
CA LEU A 303 -9.04 -12.74 3.41
C LEU A 303 -9.54 -11.30 3.17
N LYS A 304 -10.50 -11.09 2.25
CA LYS A 304 -10.96 -9.76 1.84
C LYS A 304 -11.37 -8.87 3.03
N GLY A 305 -11.97 -9.45 4.07
CA GLY A 305 -12.32 -8.72 5.30
C GLY A 305 -11.09 -8.16 6.03
N LYS A 306 -10.02 -8.94 6.19
CA LYS A 306 -8.77 -8.49 6.81
C LYS A 306 -8.06 -7.44 5.93
N ILE A 307 -8.07 -7.65 4.61
CA ILE A 307 -7.50 -6.69 3.64
C ILE A 307 -8.25 -5.36 3.72
N LEU A 308 -9.58 -5.37 3.73
CA LEU A 308 -10.43 -4.18 3.86
C LEU A 308 -10.09 -3.39 5.13
N VAL A 309 -9.98 -4.09 6.26
CA VAL A 309 -9.56 -3.53 7.54
C VAL A 309 -8.23 -2.82 7.34
N HIS A 310 -7.16 -3.49 6.91
CA HIS A 310 -5.84 -2.87 6.74
C HIS A 310 -5.82 -1.71 5.73
N LEU A 311 -6.56 -1.78 4.61
CA LEU A 311 -6.68 -0.70 3.63
C LEU A 311 -7.31 0.56 4.24
N MET A 312 -8.43 0.40 4.93
CA MET A 312 -9.11 1.50 5.64
C MET A 312 -8.25 2.05 6.77
N GLY A 313 -7.40 1.17 7.33
CA GLY A 313 -6.31 1.51 8.23
C GLY A 313 -5.36 2.55 7.67
N THR A 314 -4.77 2.20 6.53
CA THR A 314 -3.85 3.04 5.78
C THR A 314 -4.53 4.34 5.33
N LEU A 315 -5.78 4.29 4.86
CA LEU A 315 -6.54 5.48 4.47
C LEU A 315 -6.64 6.51 5.60
N LYS A 316 -6.92 6.07 6.83
CA LYS A 316 -7.02 6.99 7.96
C LYS A 316 -5.69 7.67 8.29
N LEU A 317 -4.56 6.99 8.10
CA LEU A 317 -3.24 7.58 8.30
C LEU A 317 -2.96 8.73 7.33
N PHE A 318 -3.50 8.70 6.10
CA PHE A 318 -3.40 9.84 5.20
C PHE A 318 -4.11 11.09 5.73
N TYR A 319 -5.21 10.90 6.47
CA TYR A 319 -6.01 11.99 7.02
C TYR A 319 -5.44 12.55 8.32
N GLU A 320 -4.89 11.69 9.17
CA GLU A 320 -4.40 12.07 10.52
C GLU A 320 -2.94 12.54 10.53
N PHE A 321 -2.23 12.43 9.40
CA PHE A 321 -0.82 12.79 9.32
C PHE A 321 -0.64 14.29 9.11
N LEU A 322 -0.25 14.99 10.19
CA LEU A 322 -0.03 16.45 10.25
C LEU A 322 -1.33 17.27 10.01
N ASN A 323 -1.25 18.59 10.13
CA ASN A 323 -2.33 19.50 9.71
C ASN A 323 -2.39 19.64 8.17
N GLU A 324 -1.84 18.67 7.43
CA GLU A 324 -1.63 18.70 6.00
C GLU A 324 -1.84 17.26 5.44
N PRO A 325 -3.10 16.87 5.18
CA PRO A 325 -3.43 15.50 4.79
C PRO A 325 -2.70 15.06 3.51
N LEU A 326 -2.33 13.79 3.45
CA LEU A 326 -1.74 13.20 2.25
C LEU A 326 -2.83 12.86 1.24
N GLN A 327 -2.59 13.16 -0.02
CA GLN A 327 -3.49 12.96 -1.14
C GLN A 327 -2.86 11.94 -2.08
N TRP A 328 -3.47 10.77 -2.22
CA TRP A 328 -2.95 9.71 -3.08
C TRP A 328 -3.77 9.62 -4.36
N CYS A 329 -3.09 9.82 -5.49
CA CYS A 329 -3.70 9.90 -6.82
C CYS A 329 -3.31 8.73 -7.73
N ASP A 330 -2.81 7.61 -7.18
CA ASP A 330 -2.53 6.40 -7.96
C ASP A 330 -2.82 5.13 -7.15
N ALA A 331 -4.09 5.01 -6.73
CA ALA A 331 -4.54 3.96 -5.84
C ALA A 331 -4.69 2.64 -6.59
N ARG A 332 -3.71 1.76 -6.40
CA ARG A 332 -3.69 0.41 -6.98
C ARG A 332 -3.05 -0.57 -6.00
N PHE A 333 -3.51 -1.82 -6.03
CA PHE A 333 -2.94 -2.86 -5.16
C PHE A 333 -1.45 -3.07 -5.42
N ASP A 334 -1.04 -3.04 -6.70
CA ASP A 334 0.36 -3.25 -7.08
C ASP A 334 1.31 -2.13 -6.58
N ASN A 335 0.75 -0.98 -6.19
CA ASN A 335 1.50 0.11 -5.56
C ASN A 335 1.55 -0.01 -4.03
N LEU A 336 0.99 -1.08 -3.45
CA LEU A 336 1.01 -1.34 -2.01
C LEU A 336 2.00 -2.46 -1.68
N GLY A 337 2.68 -2.31 -0.55
CA GLY A 337 3.61 -3.28 0.00
C GLY A 337 3.32 -3.54 1.47
N LEU A 338 3.77 -4.69 1.94
CA LEU A 338 3.78 -5.05 3.35
C LEU A 338 5.20 -4.89 3.89
N SER A 339 5.34 -4.10 4.95
CA SER A 339 6.60 -3.96 5.68
C SER A 339 6.67 -5.00 6.79
N ALA A 340 7.88 -5.53 7.04
CA ALA A 340 8.14 -6.38 8.20
C ALA A 340 7.97 -5.61 9.53
N ASP A 341 8.26 -4.31 9.52
CA ASP A 341 8.12 -3.42 10.69
C ASP A 341 6.64 -3.09 10.96
N TYR A 342 5.82 -3.10 9.90
CA TYR A 342 4.40 -2.77 9.96
C TYR A 342 3.52 -3.86 9.33
N PRO A 343 3.50 -5.10 9.87
CA PRO A 343 2.87 -6.25 9.24
C PRO A 343 1.33 -6.15 9.12
N LYS A 344 0.72 -5.18 9.81
CA LYS A 344 -0.72 -4.91 9.83
C LYS A 344 -1.09 -3.64 9.06
N ARG A 345 -0.22 -3.13 8.18
CA ARG A 345 -0.43 -1.88 7.45
C ARG A 345 0.09 -2.02 6.02
N PHE A 346 -0.62 -1.39 5.09
CA PHE A 346 -0.10 -1.22 3.75
C PHE A 346 0.77 0.04 3.70
N VAL A 347 1.92 -0.10 3.04
CA VAL A 347 2.85 0.98 2.72
C VAL A 347 2.77 1.24 1.22
N ILE A 348 2.79 2.49 0.81
CA ILE A 348 2.81 2.89 -0.59
C ILE A 348 4.22 2.67 -1.14
N MET A 349 4.38 1.73 -2.06
CA MET A 349 5.66 1.46 -2.71
C MET A 349 5.99 2.47 -3.81
N ASP A 350 4.97 3.12 -4.39
CA ASP A 350 5.10 4.10 -5.46
C ASP A 350 4.55 5.46 -5.02
N GLY A 351 5.45 6.39 -4.75
CA GLY A 351 5.15 7.72 -4.22
C GLY A 351 5.08 8.82 -5.27
N ASP A 352 5.14 8.50 -6.58
CA ASP A 352 5.20 9.51 -7.65
C ASP A 352 3.94 10.40 -7.69
N LEU A 353 2.79 9.84 -7.32
CA LEU A 353 1.49 10.50 -7.27
C LEU A 353 0.94 10.58 -5.82
N LEU A 354 1.83 10.76 -4.85
CA LEU A 354 1.50 11.02 -3.45
C LEU A 354 1.89 12.46 -3.09
N TYR A 355 0.91 13.26 -2.69
CA TYR A 355 1.10 14.69 -2.46
C TYR A 355 0.62 15.10 -1.07
N THR A 356 1.08 16.26 -0.59
CA THR A 356 0.34 17.01 0.41
C THR A 356 -0.86 17.70 -0.24
N GLU A 357 -1.90 18.02 0.54
CA GLU A 357 -3.10 18.71 0.04
C GLU A 357 -2.77 20.02 -0.69
N SER A 358 -1.97 20.87 -0.06
CA SER A 358 -1.49 22.14 -0.59
C SER A 358 -0.69 21.96 -1.87
N ARG A 359 0.16 20.92 -1.96
CA ARG A 359 0.90 20.62 -3.19
C ARG A 359 -0.04 20.21 -4.31
N LEU A 360 -0.95 19.28 -4.06
CA LEU A 360 -1.89 18.80 -5.08
C LEU A 360 -2.77 19.93 -5.59
N ASN A 361 -3.33 20.73 -4.69
CA ASN A 361 -4.15 21.88 -5.08
C ASN A 361 -3.33 22.89 -5.90
N ALA A 362 -2.05 23.12 -5.56
CA ALA A 362 -1.18 23.96 -6.37
C ALA A 362 -0.95 23.40 -7.79
N LEU A 363 -0.82 22.08 -7.93
CA LEU A 363 -0.68 21.42 -9.24
C LEU A 363 -1.95 21.60 -10.08
N PHE A 364 -3.14 21.47 -9.48
CA PHE A 364 -4.39 21.76 -10.18
C PHE A 364 -4.50 23.24 -10.61
N HIS A 365 -4.21 24.19 -9.72
CA HIS A 365 -4.28 25.61 -10.05
C HIS A 365 -3.24 26.07 -11.10
N GLN A 366 -2.27 25.24 -11.45
CA GLN A 366 -1.32 25.50 -12.55
C GLN A 366 -1.77 24.86 -13.87
N LYS A 367 -2.83 24.05 -13.84
CA LYS A 367 -3.31 23.28 -14.99
C LYS A 367 -4.45 24.04 -15.70
N PRO A 368 -4.26 24.48 -16.95
CA PRO A 368 -5.34 25.05 -17.74
C PRO A 368 -6.35 23.95 -18.13
N CYS A 369 -7.62 24.32 -18.27
CA CYS A 369 -8.71 23.41 -18.61
C CYS A 369 -9.74 24.09 -19.51
N ALA A 370 -10.41 23.29 -20.34
CA ALA A 370 -11.62 23.70 -21.06
C ALA A 370 -12.89 23.08 -20.45
N SER A 371 -12.73 21.95 -19.77
CA SER A 371 -13.80 21.15 -19.17
C SER A 371 -13.31 20.46 -17.89
N ASP A 372 -14.25 19.95 -17.09
CA ASP A 372 -13.92 19.23 -15.84
C ASP A 372 -13.07 17.97 -16.12
N GLU A 373 -13.23 17.37 -17.31
CA GLU A 373 -12.48 16.20 -17.77
C GLU A 373 -10.98 16.47 -17.94
N ASP A 374 -10.60 17.73 -18.17
CA ASP A 374 -9.19 18.13 -18.25
C ASP A 374 -8.54 18.16 -16.85
N CYS A 375 -9.35 18.28 -15.79
CA CYS A 375 -8.89 18.47 -14.42
C CYS A 375 -8.65 17.16 -13.68
N VAL A 376 -7.75 16.33 -14.25
CA VAL A 376 -7.38 15.03 -13.71
C VAL A 376 -5.86 14.93 -13.50
N ILE A 377 -5.48 14.47 -12.31
CA ILE A 377 -4.11 14.05 -11.96
C ILE A 377 -4.22 12.64 -11.40
N GLY A 378 -3.89 11.63 -12.21
CA GLY A 378 -4.09 10.22 -11.84
C GLY A 378 -5.57 9.93 -11.49
N ASP A 379 -5.81 9.44 -10.28
CA ASP A 379 -7.15 9.17 -9.73
C ASP A 379 -7.82 10.40 -9.08
N CYS A 380 -7.10 11.51 -8.94
CA CYS A 380 -7.61 12.75 -8.35
C CYS A 380 -8.26 13.63 -9.42
N LYS A 381 -9.44 14.17 -9.09
CA LYS A 381 -10.28 14.98 -9.99
C LYS A 381 -10.60 16.33 -9.36
N ALA A 382 -10.62 17.36 -10.17
CA ALA A 382 -11.05 18.72 -9.80
C ALA A 382 -12.07 19.24 -10.81
N ARG A 383 -12.62 20.44 -10.57
CA ARG A 383 -13.50 21.14 -11.53
C ARG A 383 -12.74 22.22 -12.27
N CYS A 384 -13.10 22.43 -13.53
CA CYS A 384 -12.64 23.56 -14.30
C CYS A 384 -13.38 24.82 -13.83
N THR A 385 -12.62 25.87 -13.52
CA THR A 385 -13.17 27.14 -13.07
C THR A 385 -13.51 28.05 -14.24
N ALA A 386 -14.27 29.13 -13.97
CA ALA A 386 -14.59 30.14 -14.97
C ALA A 386 -13.34 30.83 -15.57
N ASP A 387 -12.21 30.81 -14.86
CA ASP A 387 -10.93 31.36 -15.31
C ASP A 387 -10.15 30.40 -16.23
N MET A 388 -10.77 29.27 -16.65
CA MET A 388 -10.16 28.25 -17.52
C MET A 388 -8.94 27.56 -16.90
N VAL A 389 -8.96 27.41 -15.57
CA VAL A 389 -7.94 26.74 -14.76
C VAL A 389 -8.61 25.78 -13.79
N CYS A 390 -7.99 24.64 -13.47
CA CYS A 390 -8.55 23.70 -12.51
C CYS A 390 -8.57 24.28 -11.09
N GLY A 391 -9.65 23.98 -10.36
CA GLY A 391 -9.81 24.32 -8.95
C GLY A 391 -9.24 23.27 -8.00
N ASN A 392 -9.72 23.27 -6.75
CA ASN A 392 -9.33 22.27 -5.76
C ASN A 392 -9.84 20.86 -6.09
N ARG A 393 -9.19 19.85 -5.52
CA ARG A 393 -9.62 18.45 -5.57
C ARG A 393 -11.08 18.32 -5.08
N MET A 394 -11.87 17.50 -5.79
CA MET A 394 -13.30 17.31 -5.54
C MET A 394 -13.68 15.91 -5.04
N ASN A 395 -12.93 14.87 -5.39
CA ASN A 395 -13.13 13.51 -4.88
C ASN A 395 -12.14 13.22 -3.76
N GLU A 396 -12.57 12.65 -2.64
CA GLU A 396 -11.69 12.40 -1.50
C GLU A 396 -10.86 11.13 -1.68
N ASN A 397 -9.84 10.91 -0.83
CA ASN A 397 -9.11 9.64 -0.82
C ASN A 397 -10.04 8.44 -0.56
N LEU A 398 -11.09 8.61 0.26
CA LEU A 398 -12.06 7.55 0.51
C LEU A 398 -12.76 7.12 -0.78
N ASP A 399 -13.18 8.08 -1.61
CA ASP A 399 -13.85 7.79 -2.88
C ASP A 399 -12.95 6.96 -3.80
N VAL A 400 -11.68 7.38 -3.91
CA VAL A 400 -10.66 6.67 -4.70
C VAL A 400 -10.41 5.27 -4.16
N PHE A 401 -10.25 5.09 -2.84
CA PHE A 401 -10.07 3.76 -2.24
C PHE A 401 -11.27 2.85 -2.49
N CYS A 402 -12.47 3.41 -2.34
CA CYS A 402 -13.70 2.67 -2.53
C CYS A 402 -13.84 2.21 -3.99
N GLU A 403 -13.64 3.11 -4.94
CA GLU A 403 -13.69 2.81 -6.38
C GLU A 403 -12.62 1.80 -6.79
N LYS A 404 -11.36 2.03 -6.42
CA LYS A 404 -10.20 1.34 -6.99
C LYS A 404 -9.82 0.05 -6.25
N LEU A 405 -10.09 -0.03 -4.94
CA LEU A 405 -9.61 -1.13 -4.09
C LEU A 405 -10.75 -1.92 -3.45
N VAL A 406 -11.78 -1.26 -2.92
CA VAL A 406 -12.85 -1.94 -2.17
C VAL A 406 -13.92 -2.55 -3.07
N ASN A 407 -14.51 -1.76 -3.97
CA ASN A 407 -15.58 -2.19 -4.86
C ASN A 407 -15.18 -3.42 -5.70
N PRO A 408 -13.95 -3.54 -6.23
CA PRO A 408 -13.52 -4.75 -6.93
C PRO A 408 -13.56 -6.03 -6.08
N MET A 409 -13.43 -5.93 -4.74
CA MET A 409 -13.43 -7.08 -3.83
C MET A 409 -14.84 -7.44 -3.30
N PHE A 410 -15.71 -6.45 -3.14
CA PHE A 410 -17.00 -6.62 -2.44
C PHE A 410 -18.23 -6.35 -3.31
N GLY A 411 -18.06 -5.76 -4.50
CA GLY A 411 -19.16 -5.38 -5.37
C GLY A 411 -20.11 -4.39 -4.68
N SER A 412 -21.41 -4.54 -4.93
CA SER A 412 -22.48 -3.74 -4.32
C SER A 412 -23.04 -4.34 -3.03
N SER A 413 -22.49 -5.45 -2.54
CA SER A 413 -23.01 -6.15 -1.35
C SER A 413 -22.39 -5.57 -0.08
N TRP A 414 -23.20 -4.84 0.68
CA TRP A 414 -22.80 -4.28 1.97
C TRP A 414 -23.99 -4.19 2.93
N SER A 415 -23.69 -4.03 4.22
CA SER A 415 -24.67 -3.76 5.26
C SER A 415 -24.21 -2.59 6.13
N LYS A 416 -25.15 -1.84 6.72
CA LYS A 416 -24.83 -0.75 7.65
C LYS A 416 -24.05 -1.20 8.89
N GLY A 417 -24.11 -2.49 9.23
CA GLY A 417 -23.35 -3.07 10.34
C GLY A 417 -21.84 -3.10 10.08
N ASN A 418 -21.43 -3.22 8.82
CA ASN A 418 -20.01 -3.15 8.44
C ASN A 418 -19.61 -1.69 8.18
N LYS A 419 -19.05 -1.04 9.19
CA LYS A 419 -18.66 0.38 9.14
C LYS A 419 -17.68 0.71 8.01
N TYR A 420 -16.79 -0.22 7.64
CA TYR A 420 -15.81 -0.02 6.57
C TYR A 420 -16.47 0.02 5.19
N LEU A 421 -17.39 -0.92 4.91
CA LEU A 421 -18.15 -0.91 3.67
C LEU A 421 -19.20 0.22 3.66
N ALA A 422 -19.81 0.53 4.81
CA ALA A 422 -20.72 1.66 4.94
C ALA A 422 -20.03 2.98 4.61
N ALA A 423 -18.74 3.18 4.95
CA ALA A 423 -18.00 4.36 4.56
C ALA A 423 -17.97 4.57 3.03
N CYS A 424 -17.87 3.48 2.25
CA CYS A 424 -17.86 3.51 0.79
C CYS A 424 -19.23 3.75 0.15
N HIS A 425 -20.30 3.24 0.75
CA HIS A 425 -21.60 3.17 0.07
C HIS A 425 -22.70 4.03 0.70
N ASP A 426 -22.59 4.40 1.97
CA ASP A 426 -23.58 5.23 2.64
C ASP A 426 -23.43 6.69 2.19
N SER A 427 -24.36 7.22 1.39
CA SER A 427 -24.35 8.62 0.95
C SER A 427 -25.00 9.59 1.95
N THR A 428 -25.56 9.10 3.05
CA THR A 428 -26.30 9.93 4.03
C THR A 428 -25.41 10.66 5.02
N THR A 429 -24.14 10.26 5.13
CA THR A 429 -23.15 10.82 6.06
C THR A 429 -22.05 11.57 5.30
N ASN A 430 -21.56 12.67 5.88
CA ASN A 430 -20.45 13.41 5.29
C ASN A 430 -19.12 12.68 5.50
N PHE A 431 -18.12 13.01 4.67
CA PHE A 431 -16.80 12.38 4.66
C PHE A 431 -16.11 12.37 6.04
N THR A 432 -16.04 13.51 6.71
CA THR A 432 -15.39 13.62 8.03
C THR A 432 -16.02 12.69 9.06
N LYS A 433 -17.35 12.60 9.08
CA LYS A 433 -18.07 11.69 9.98
C LYS A 433 -17.75 10.23 9.66
N LYS A 434 -17.75 9.86 8.37
CA LYS A 434 -17.38 8.50 7.95
C LYS A 434 -15.98 8.13 8.43
N LEU A 435 -14.98 8.99 8.20
CA LEU A 435 -13.61 8.75 8.65
C LEU A 435 -13.48 8.66 10.18
N ASN A 436 -14.17 9.52 10.92
CA ASN A 436 -14.16 9.49 12.38
C ASN A 436 -14.78 8.19 12.94
N GLU A 437 -15.78 7.64 12.26
CA GLU A 437 -16.40 6.37 12.61
C GLU A 437 -15.55 5.14 12.28
N LEU A 438 -14.53 5.28 11.42
CA LEU A 438 -13.46 4.30 11.24
C LEU A 438 -12.59 4.26 12.51
N ARG A 439 -13.09 3.64 13.57
CA ARG A 439 -12.31 3.30 14.75
C ARG A 439 -11.30 2.23 14.36
N LEU A 440 -10.07 2.64 14.13
CA LEU A 440 -8.95 1.73 13.95
C LEU A 440 -8.44 1.32 15.32
N THR A 441 -8.95 0.22 15.88
CA THR A 441 -8.45 -0.34 17.15
C THR A 441 -6.94 -0.64 17.13
N TRP A 442 -6.30 -0.67 15.94
CA TRP A 442 -4.89 -0.99 15.71
C TRP A 442 -4.07 0.17 15.10
N SER A 443 -4.66 1.33 14.77
CA SER A 443 -3.84 2.53 14.47
C SER A 443 -3.28 3.17 15.74
N TRP A 444 -3.99 2.98 16.86
CA TRP A 444 -3.73 3.62 18.16
C TRP A 444 -3.02 2.74 19.20
N SER A 445 -2.60 1.51 18.87
CA SER A 445 -1.63 0.79 19.69
C SER A 445 -0.23 1.40 19.48
N LEU A 446 -0.05 2.62 19.99
CA LEU A 446 1.23 3.26 20.21
C LEU A 446 1.91 2.54 21.38
N SER A 447 2.64 1.48 21.09
CA SER A 447 3.71 1.00 21.97
C SER A 447 5.00 1.00 21.16
N GLU A 448 5.57 2.20 21.05
CA GLU A 448 7.01 2.51 21.01
C GLU A 448 7.12 4.03 20.79
N VAL A 449 7.00 4.77 21.91
CA VAL A 449 7.63 6.08 22.13
C VAL A 449 8.62 5.88 23.26
#